data_AF-A0A4Y2B6H2-F1
#
_entry.id   AF-A0A4Y2B6H2-F1
#
_cell.length_a   1.000
_cell.length_b   1.000
_cell.length_c   1.000
_cell.angle_alpha   90.00
_cell.angle_beta   90.00
_cell.angle_gamma   90.00
#
_symmetry.space_group_name_H-M   'P 1'
#
loop_
_entity.id
_entity.type
_entity.pdbx_description
1 polymer ?
#
loop_
_entity_poly.entity_id
_entity_poly.type
_entity_poly.pdbx_seq_one_letter_code
_entity_poly.pdbx_strand_id
1 'polypeptide(L)'
;MDSVLDLPLPQGSHIQAYADDIIVVIRANEFYSKRSGLFRKNYYGAIEPYLLFGVGAWGNRLKLKKIRNSLNSLQRRPLIKITKAYRTISTEALQVVAGVVPLDIKPKGVFGKFLLTTINNDIKFGSKIFKWEDYETRLDPHNIYPADNISIIYDKHKPSGEEIEIYTDGSKINDQVGAAIVVFYYNAEIFNKTIRLSDFATVYQTKVTGIQMTLEFISTIEPWNKINLYTDSLSVFEALNTFKTSKQEILAIKNDILEMSKEKSITLHWIQAHTGIQENETADSYAKKATIRPNIEKIPKKSFNQLKNAISNV
;
A
#
# COMPACT_ATOMS: atom_id res chain seq x y z
N MET A 1 28.74 26.25 -22.26
CA MET A 1 28.15 25.29 -23.23
C MET A 1 28.24 23.95 -22.53
N ASP A 2 27.17 23.35 -21.99
CA ASP A 2 25.80 23.32 -22.49
C ASP A 2 24.73 23.41 -21.40
N SER A 3 23.75 24.24 -21.73
CA SER A 3 22.60 24.66 -20.95
C SER A 3 21.35 23.89 -21.40
N VAL A 4 21.25 22.60 -21.05
CA VAL A 4 20.10 21.77 -21.47
C VAL A 4 19.28 21.18 -20.30
N LEU A 5 19.79 21.25 -19.06
CA LEU A 5 19.09 20.68 -17.89
C LEU A 5 18.34 21.71 -17.01
N ASP A 6 18.52 23.01 -17.23
CA ASP A 6 17.89 24.09 -16.43
C ASP A 6 16.76 24.85 -17.16
N LEU A 7 16.15 24.25 -18.19
CA LEU A 7 14.98 24.87 -18.82
C LEU A 7 13.75 24.72 -17.90
N PRO A 8 13.15 25.82 -17.41
CA PRO A 8 11.88 25.73 -16.69
C PRO A 8 10.83 25.14 -17.63
N LEU A 9 10.23 24.01 -17.24
CA LEU A 9 9.17 23.35 -18.01
C LEU A 9 8.12 24.41 -18.41
N PRO A 10 7.80 24.56 -19.72
CA PRO A 10 7.01 25.68 -20.18
C PRO A 10 5.65 25.74 -19.46
N GLN A 11 5.17 26.95 -19.21
CA GLN A 11 3.90 27.17 -18.50
C GLN A 11 2.73 26.46 -19.19
N GLY A 12 2.39 25.27 -18.70
CA GLY A 12 1.15 24.59 -19.06
C GLY A 12 1.21 23.79 -20.36
N SER A 13 2.37 23.72 -21.02
CA SER A 13 2.57 22.92 -22.24
C SER A 13 2.33 21.44 -22.00
N HIS A 14 2.74 20.88 -20.86
CA HIS A 14 2.47 19.47 -20.54
C HIS A 14 0.97 19.22 -20.34
N ILE A 15 0.26 20.08 -19.61
CA ILE A 15 -1.19 19.93 -19.42
C ILE A 15 -1.93 20.10 -20.74
N GLN A 16 -1.47 20.99 -21.61
CA GLN A 16 -2.03 21.18 -22.95
C GLN A 16 -1.73 19.99 -23.86
N ALA A 17 -0.51 19.42 -23.83
CA ALA A 17 -0.15 18.21 -24.57
C ALA A 17 -0.96 16.99 -24.08
N TYR A 18 -1.10 16.79 -22.77
CA TYR A 18 -2.00 15.78 -22.21
C TYR A 18 -3.46 16.07 -22.57
N ALA A 19 -3.90 17.33 -22.58
CA ALA A 19 -5.24 17.71 -23.00
C ALA A 19 -5.46 17.50 -24.50
N ASP A 20 -4.43 17.67 -25.33
CA ASP A 20 -4.45 17.45 -26.77
C ASP A 20 -4.47 15.94 -27.07
N ASP A 21 -3.72 15.11 -26.31
CA ASP A 21 -3.82 13.65 -26.33
C ASP A 21 -5.18 13.15 -25.84
N ILE A 22 -5.75 13.78 -24.80
CA ILE A 22 -7.14 13.53 -24.37
C ILE A 22 -8.11 13.98 -25.46
N ILE A 23 -7.86 15.08 -26.16
CA ILE A 23 -8.66 15.49 -27.30
C ILE A 23 -8.53 14.47 -28.41
N VAL A 24 -7.37 13.83 -28.63
CA VAL A 24 -7.21 12.72 -29.59
C VAL A 24 -7.99 11.48 -29.13
N VAL A 25 -7.93 11.10 -27.84
CA VAL A 25 -8.70 9.98 -27.26
C VAL A 25 -10.21 10.26 -27.24
N ILE A 26 -10.62 11.53 -27.05
CA ILE A 26 -12.02 11.97 -27.11
C ILE A 26 -12.48 12.19 -28.57
N ARG A 27 -11.58 12.61 -29.48
CA ARG A 27 -11.81 12.73 -30.94
C ARG A 27 -11.79 11.39 -31.64
N ALA A 28 -11.28 10.33 -31.01
CA ALA A 28 -11.63 8.94 -31.32
C ALA A 28 -13.12 8.65 -30.95
N ASN A 29 -14.00 9.58 -31.34
CA ASN A 29 -15.45 9.52 -31.28
C ASN A 29 -16.01 8.31 -32.03
N GLU A 30 -15.18 7.63 -32.82
CA GLU A 30 -15.55 6.45 -33.61
C GLU A 30 -15.53 5.14 -32.80
N PHE A 31 -14.90 5.09 -31.62
CA PHE A 31 -14.69 3.83 -30.91
C PHE A 31 -15.63 3.50 -29.74
N TYR A 32 -16.64 4.32 -29.43
CA TYR A 32 -17.36 4.15 -28.16
C TYR A 32 -18.88 4.00 -28.26
N SER A 33 -19.32 2.80 -27.86
CA SER A 33 -20.70 2.28 -27.73
C SER A 33 -21.76 3.30 -27.26
N LYS A 34 -22.96 3.20 -27.83
CA LYS A 34 -24.18 3.94 -27.43
C LYS A 34 -24.73 3.58 -26.04
N ARG A 35 -24.12 2.61 -25.33
CA ARG A 35 -24.55 2.17 -23.99
C ARG A 35 -23.92 3.04 -22.89
N SER A 36 -24.74 3.82 -22.19
CA SER A 36 -24.31 4.72 -21.10
C SER A 36 -23.55 4.01 -19.98
N GLY A 37 -23.94 2.78 -19.62
CA GLY A 37 -23.24 1.97 -18.62
C GLY A 37 -21.81 1.58 -19.02
N LEU A 38 -21.58 1.29 -20.31
CA LEU A 38 -20.22 1.01 -20.82
C LEU A 38 -19.37 2.28 -20.84
N PHE A 39 -19.99 3.41 -21.20
CA PHE A 39 -19.30 4.69 -21.22
C PHE A 39 -18.87 5.15 -19.82
N ARG A 40 -19.70 4.89 -18.79
CA ARG A 40 -19.31 5.12 -17.38
C ARG A 40 -18.08 4.29 -16.99
N LYS A 41 -18.01 3.02 -17.40
CA LYS A 41 -16.83 2.17 -17.18
C LYS A 41 -15.59 2.73 -17.85
N ASN A 42 -15.69 3.21 -19.10
CA ASN A 42 -14.57 3.82 -19.81
C ASN A 42 -14.10 5.13 -19.17
N TYR A 43 -15.03 5.94 -18.65
CA TYR A 43 -14.68 7.16 -17.93
C TYR A 43 -13.79 6.83 -16.71
N TYR A 44 -14.22 5.91 -15.84
CA TYR A 44 -13.45 5.55 -14.65
C TYR A 44 -12.22 4.69 -14.95
N GLY A 45 -12.26 3.87 -15.99
CA GLY A 45 -11.19 2.94 -16.34
C GLY A 45 -10.05 3.54 -17.17
N ALA A 46 -10.34 4.58 -17.97
CA ALA A 46 -9.36 5.16 -18.88
C ALA A 46 -9.24 6.68 -18.75
N ILE A 47 -10.36 7.42 -18.87
CA ILE A 47 -10.33 8.88 -18.97
C ILE A 47 -9.88 9.53 -17.65
N GLU A 48 -10.48 9.16 -16.52
CA GLU A 48 -10.13 9.70 -15.21
C GLU A 48 -8.69 9.34 -14.80
N PRO A 49 -8.22 8.09 -14.90
CA PRO A 49 -6.83 7.74 -14.61
C PRO A 49 -5.83 8.51 -15.48
N TYR A 50 -6.12 8.69 -16.77
CA TYR A 50 -5.26 9.44 -17.68
C TYR A 50 -5.20 10.92 -17.30
N LEU A 51 -6.34 11.54 -17.00
CA LEU A 51 -6.40 12.94 -16.53
C LEU A 51 -5.67 13.14 -15.20
N LEU A 52 -5.70 12.14 -14.32
CA LEU A 52 -5.04 12.18 -13.01
C LEU A 52 -3.58 11.69 -13.09
N PHE A 53 -3.12 11.28 -14.27
CA PHE A 53 -1.73 10.91 -14.46
C PHE A 53 -0.83 12.12 -14.27
N GLY A 54 0.32 11.90 -13.62
CA GLY A 54 1.29 12.97 -13.37
C GLY A 54 0.81 14.08 -12.44
N VAL A 55 -0.31 13.91 -11.69
CA VAL A 55 -0.78 14.89 -10.70
C VAL A 55 0.33 15.31 -9.73
N GLY A 56 1.28 14.43 -9.41
CA GLY A 56 2.46 14.79 -8.61
C GLY A 56 3.29 15.94 -9.18
N ALA A 57 3.40 16.04 -10.51
CA ALA A 57 4.18 17.08 -11.19
C ALA A 57 3.41 18.41 -11.32
N TRP A 58 2.09 18.37 -11.54
CA TRP A 58 1.30 19.57 -11.83
C TRP A 58 0.27 19.95 -10.74
N GLY A 59 0.08 19.14 -9.70
CA GLY A 59 -0.95 19.34 -8.67
C GLY A 59 -0.82 20.65 -7.89
N ASN A 60 0.41 21.16 -7.72
CA ASN A 60 0.66 22.50 -7.16
C ASN A 60 -0.03 23.64 -7.94
N ARG A 61 -0.38 23.41 -9.21
CA ARG A 61 -1.07 24.39 -10.07
C ARG A 61 -2.59 24.37 -9.92
N LEU A 62 -3.17 23.47 -9.11
CA LEU A 62 -4.61 23.41 -8.85
C LEU A 62 -5.17 24.67 -8.17
N LYS A 63 -4.31 25.50 -7.56
CA LYS A 63 -4.68 26.83 -7.05
C LYS A 63 -5.18 27.76 -8.16
N LEU A 64 -4.67 27.58 -9.39
CA LEU A 64 -5.01 28.42 -10.54
C LEU A 64 -6.42 28.07 -11.05
N LYS A 65 -7.30 29.07 -11.10
CA LYS A 65 -8.68 28.93 -11.62
C LYS A 65 -8.70 28.38 -13.06
N LYS A 66 -7.74 28.80 -13.91
CA LYS A 66 -7.60 28.32 -15.30
C LYS A 66 -7.46 26.80 -15.39
N ILE A 67 -6.65 26.19 -14.52
CA ILE A 67 -6.42 24.74 -14.50
C ILE A 67 -7.68 24.00 -14.08
N ARG A 68 -8.33 24.46 -12.99
CA ARG A 68 -9.61 23.89 -12.52
C ARG A 68 -10.71 23.96 -13.58
N ASN A 69 -10.84 25.10 -14.25
CA ASN A 69 -11.81 25.27 -15.33
C ASN A 69 -11.52 24.34 -16.52
N SER A 70 -10.24 24.15 -16.87
CA SER A 70 -9.84 23.22 -17.94
C SER A 70 -10.23 21.78 -17.60
N LEU A 71 -9.93 21.33 -16.37
CA LEU A 71 -10.29 20.00 -15.89
C LEU A 71 -11.82 19.76 -15.92
N ASN A 72 -12.60 20.74 -15.47
CA ASN A 72 -14.06 20.65 -15.53
C ASN A 72 -14.60 20.67 -16.97
N SER A 73 -13.96 21.40 -17.88
CA SER A 73 -14.30 21.36 -19.31
C SER A 73 -14.03 19.99 -19.94
N LEU A 74 -12.89 19.38 -19.59
CA LEU A 74 -12.53 18.03 -20.03
C LEU A 74 -13.49 16.97 -19.46
N GLN A 75 -13.88 17.09 -18.18
CA GLN A 75 -14.85 16.19 -17.53
C GLN A 75 -16.26 16.32 -18.12
N ARG A 76 -16.66 17.53 -18.51
CA ARG A 76 -18.01 17.80 -19.02
C ARG A 76 -18.38 16.92 -20.21
N ARG A 77 -17.45 16.73 -21.16
CA ARG A 77 -17.68 15.99 -22.41
C ARG A 77 -18.13 14.53 -22.17
N PRO A 78 -17.42 13.72 -21.36
CA PRO A 78 -17.88 12.38 -21.03
C PRO A 78 -19.17 12.38 -20.19
N LEU A 79 -19.38 13.34 -19.28
CA LEU A 79 -20.58 13.37 -18.43
C LEU A 79 -21.87 13.61 -19.22
N ILE A 80 -21.84 14.45 -20.26
CA ILE A 80 -22.98 14.63 -21.18
C ILE A 80 -23.36 13.29 -21.81
N LYS A 81 -22.39 12.50 -22.25
CA LYS A 81 -22.63 11.18 -22.86
C LYS A 81 -23.17 10.15 -21.85
N ILE A 82 -22.68 10.16 -20.61
CA ILE A 82 -23.13 9.26 -19.53
C ILE A 82 -24.59 9.54 -19.17
N THR A 83 -24.92 10.82 -18.97
CA THR A 83 -26.24 11.26 -18.51
C THR A 83 -27.26 11.40 -19.64
N LYS A 84 -26.80 11.47 -20.89
CA LYS A 84 -27.61 11.84 -22.08
C LYS A 84 -28.31 13.19 -21.94
N ALA A 85 -27.80 14.09 -21.10
CA ALA A 85 -28.39 15.40 -20.87
C ALA A 85 -28.12 16.36 -22.04
N TYR A 86 -28.91 17.43 -22.13
CA TYR A 86 -28.72 18.49 -23.13
C TYR A 86 -27.37 19.19 -22.95
N ARG A 87 -26.76 19.63 -24.05
CA ARG A 87 -25.48 20.35 -24.05
C ARG A 87 -25.47 21.67 -23.27
N THR A 88 -26.64 22.21 -22.91
CA THR A 88 -26.82 23.48 -22.18
C THR A 88 -26.83 23.32 -20.66
N ILE A 89 -26.97 22.10 -20.14
CA ILE A 89 -26.99 21.84 -18.69
C ILE A 89 -25.67 22.26 -18.04
N SER A 90 -25.65 22.77 -16.81
CA SER A 90 -24.39 23.15 -16.15
C SER A 90 -23.48 21.93 -15.87
N THR A 91 -22.17 22.14 -15.75
CA THR A 91 -21.22 21.03 -15.45
C THR A 91 -21.43 20.49 -14.05
N GLU A 92 -21.77 21.35 -13.10
CA GLU A 92 -22.09 20.98 -11.72
C GLU A 92 -23.31 20.05 -11.67
N ALA A 93 -24.39 20.38 -12.39
CA ALA A 93 -25.56 19.52 -12.49
C ALA A 93 -25.23 18.15 -13.11
N LEU A 94 -24.35 18.11 -14.13
CA LEU A 94 -23.88 16.84 -14.71
C LEU A 94 -23.12 15.98 -13.70
N GLN A 95 -22.25 16.58 -12.89
CA GLN A 95 -21.47 15.86 -11.87
C GLN A 95 -22.39 15.23 -10.83
N VAL A 96 -23.41 15.98 -10.38
CA VAL A 96 -24.41 15.49 -9.42
C VAL A 96 -25.25 14.37 -10.03
N VAL A 97 -25.84 14.58 -11.21
CA VAL A 97 -26.70 13.59 -11.88
C VAL A 97 -25.94 12.32 -12.24
N ALA A 98 -24.67 12.45 -12.66
CA ALA A 98 -23.83 11.29 -12.93
C ALA A 98 -23.30 10.61 -11.65
N GLY A 99 -23.36 11.28 -10.49
CA GLY A 99 -22.74 10.80 -9.25
C GLY A 99 -21.22 10.65 -9.39
N VAL A 100 -20.56 11.66 -9.99
CA VAL A 100 -19.11 11.66 -10.26
C VAL A 100 -18.46 12.82 -9.50
N VAL A 101 -17.33 12.57 -8.86
CA VAL A 101 -16.57 13.60 -8.14
C VAL A 101 -16.04 14.64 -9.13
N PRO A 102 -16.23 15.95 -8.88
CA PRO A 102 -15.69 17.01 -9.74
C PRO A 102 -14.16 16.93 -9.93
N LEU A 103 -13.68 17.11 -11.16
CA LEU A 103 -12.24 17.07 -11.45
C LEU A 103 -11.47 18.31 -10.99
N ASP A 104 -12.10 19.33 -10.45
CA ASP A 104 -11.43 20.40 -9.71
C ASP A 104 -11.19 20.06 -8.22
N ILE A 105 -11.79 18.97 -7.72
CA ILE A 105 -11.65 18.47 -6.35
C ILE A 105 -10.83 17.19 -6.33
N LYS A 106 -11.18 16.21 -7.18
CA LYS A 106 -10.55 14.88 -7.20
C LYS A 106 -9.00 14.91 -7.25
N PRO A 107 -8.35 15.73 -8.10
CA PRO A 107 -6.90 15.77 -8.16
C PRO A 107 -6.26 16.32 -6.89
N LYS A 108 -6.95 17.13 -6.08
CA LYS A 108 -6.42 17.63 -4.80
C LYS A 108 -6.16 16.49 -3.83
N GLY A 109 -7.07 15.52 -3.75
CA GLY A 109 -6.89 14.33 -2.92
C GLY A 109 -5.77 13.42 -3.44
N VAL A 110 -5.68 13.24 -4.76
CA VAL A 110 -4.60 12.47 -5.40
C VAL A 110 -3.23 13.15 -5.18
N PHE A 111 -3.19 14.48 -5.27
CA PHE A 111 -1.98 15.26 -5.02
C PHE A 111 -1.57 15.21 -3.55
N GLY A 112 -2.51 15.39 -2.62
CA GLY A 112 -2.24 15.26 -1.19
C GLY A 112 -1.69 13.87 -0.84
N LYS A 113 -2.27 12.81 -1.42
CA LYS A 113 -1.72 11.46 -1.31
C LYS A 113 -0.27 11.40 -1.79
N PHE A 114 0.02 11.91 -2.98
CA PHE A 114 1.39 11.90 -3.52
C PHE A 114 2.37 12.64 -2.61
N LEU A 115 1.98 13.80 -2.06
CA LEU A 115 2.79 14.54 -1.10
C LEU A 115 3.08 13.71 0.16
N LEU A 116 2.09 13.04 0.74
CA LEU A 116 2.29 12.23 1.94
C LEU A 116 3.12 10.97 1.68
N THR A 117 2.80 10.20 0.63
CA THR A 117 3.33 8.83 0.48
C THR A 117 4.61 8.74 -0.34
N THR A 118 4.92 9.78 -1.13
CA THR A 118 6.05 9.77 -2.07
C THR A 118 7.04 10.89 -1.79
N ILE A 119 6.56 12.08 -1.47
CA ILE A 119 7.43 13.23 -1.14
C ILE A 119 7.72 13.31 0.37
N ASN A 120 6.97 12.58 1.21
CA ASN A 120 7.07 12.61 2.67
C ASN A 120 6.86 14.02 3.24
N ASN A 121 5.81 14.69 2.76
CA ASN A 121 5.41 16.02 3.21
C ASN A 121 4.07 15.99 3.92
N ASP A 122 3.99 16.70 5.03
CA ASP A 122 2.75 16.94 5.75
C ASP A 122 1.76 17.71 4.88
N ILE A 123 0.48 17.37 5.00
CA ILE A 123 -0.59 18.06 4.28
C ILE A 123 -1.65 18.57 5.24
N LYS A 124 -2.22 19.72 4.90
CA LYS A 124 -3.43 20.23 5.53
C LYS A 124 -4.60 20.06 4.56
N PHE A 125 -5.62 19.34 5.01
CA PHE A 125 -6.86 19.17 4.25
C PHE A 125 -8.04 19.58 5.12
N GLY A 126 -8.70 20.69 4.74
CA GLY A 126 -9.69 21.34 5.61
C GLY A 126 -9.07 21.83 6.92
N SER A 127 -9.66 21.42 8.04
CA SER A 127 -9.15 21.69 9.39
C SER A 127 -8.15 20.66 9.89
N LYS A 128 -8.01 19.50 9.23
CA LYS A 128 -7.14 18.40 9.67
C LYS A 128 -5.74 18.52 9.07
N ILE A 129 -4.75 18.19 9.88
CA ILE A 129 -3.35 18.04 9.49
C ILE A 129 -3.06 16.54 9.43
N PHE A 130 -2.42 16.11 8.35
CA PHE A 130 -1.99 14.75 8.13
C PHE A 130 -0.47 14.76 8.12
N LYS A 131 0.14 14.07 9.07
CA LYS A 131 1.59 13.90 9.12
C LYS A 131 2.00 12.75 8.23
N TRP A 132 3.07 12.92 7.44
CA TRP A 132 3.51 11.85 6.53
C TRP A 132 3.99 10.60 7.29
N GLU A 133 4.57 10.79 8.48
CA GLU A 133 5.12 9.72 9.34
C GLU A 133 4.07 8.68 9.75
N ASP A 134 2.81 9.12 9.86
CA ASP A 134 1.68 8.28 10.25
C ASP A 134 1.26 7.28 9.14
N TYR A 135 1.76 7.44 7.91
CA TYR A 135 1.30 6.69 6.74
C TYR A 135 2.41 5.88 6.08
N GLU A 136 2.01 4.76 5.47
CA GLU A 136 2.91 3.94 4.67
C GLU A 136 3.49 4.74 3.51
N THR A 137 4.82 4.76 3.44
CA THR A 137 5.59 5.40 2.37
C THR A 137 5.90 4.40 1.26
N ARG A 138 6.07 4.90 0.04
CA ARG A 138 6.49 4.10 -1.10
C ARG A 138 7.93 4.45 -1.44
N LEU A 139 8.78 3.43 -1.45
CA LEU A 139 10.08 3.54 -2.07
C LEU A 139 9.89 3.53 -3.58
N ASP A 140 10.64 4.38 -4.27
CA ASP A 140 10.82 4.24 -5.70
C ASP A 140 11.77 3.06 -5.95
N PRO A 141 11.31 1.96 -6.58
CA PRO A 141 12.17 0.81 -6.85
C PRO A 141 13.38 1.14 -7.73
N HIS A 142 13.35 2.26 -8.46
CA HIS A 142 14.47 2.72 -9.28
C HIS A 142 15.56 3.46 -8.48
N ASN A 143 15.23 3.93 -7.27
CA ASN A 143 16.20 4.56 -6.37
C ASN A 143 16.93 3.54 -5.48
N ILE A 144 16.53 2.27 -5.52
CA ILE A 144 17.21 1.18 -4.81
C ILE A 144 18.37 0.70 -5.70
N TYR A 145 19.58 0.66 -5.14
CA TYR A 145 20.75 0.19 -5.88
C TYR A 145 20.52 -1.25 -6.35
N PRO A 146 20.90 -1.62 -7.60
CA PRO A 146 20.62 -2.95 -8.13
C PRO A 146 21.09 -4.12 -7.24
N ALA A 147 22.22 -3.98 -6.54
CA ALA A 147 22.72 -5.03 -5.65
C ALA A 147 21.92 -5.18 -4.34
N ASP A 148 21.12 -4.17 -3.96
CA ASP A 148 20.26 -4.21 -2.78
C ASP A 148 18.89 -4.85 -3.10
N ASN A 149 18.61 -5.12 -4.38
CA ASN A 149 17.42 -5.89 -4.77
C ASN A 149 17.68 -7.36 -4.54
N ILE A 150 17.07 -7.90 -3.49
CA ILE A 150 17.34 -9.26 -3.03
C ILE A 150 16.02 -10.00 -2.89
N SER A 151 16.00 -11.26 -3.29
CA SER A 151 14.88 -12.17 -3.02
C SER A 151 15.21 -13.06 -1.84
N ILE A 152 14.29 -13.15 -0.89
CA ILE A 152 14.35 -14.15 0.17
C ILE A 152 13.44 -15.30 -0.23
N ILE A 153 14.05 -16.45 -0.48
CA ILE A 153 13.35 -17.66 -0.90
C ILE A 153 12.71 -18.31 0.31
N TYR A 154 11.58 -18.97 0.08
CA TYR A 154 10.91 -19.81 1.04
C TYR A 154 10.48 -21.10 0.34
N ASP A 155 10.24 -22.15 1.11
CA ASP A 155 9.76 -23.42 0.58
C ASP A 155 8.53 -23.92 1.36
N LYS A 156 8.19 -25.21 1.23
CA LYS A 156 7.02 -25.85 1.88
C LYS A 156 7.41 -27.09 2.69
N HIS A 157 8.65 -27.15 3.18
CA HIS A 157 9.06 -28.25 4.05
C HIS A 157 8.23 -28.26 5.32
N LYS A 158 7.90 -29.48 5.77
CA LYS A 158 7.19 -29.69 7.03
C LYS A 158 8.15 -29.52 8.21
N PRO A 159 7.64 -29.15 9.39
CA PRO A 159 8.45 -29.14 10.60
C PRO A 159 9.00 -30.53 10.91
N SER A 160 10.27 -30.57 11.31
CA SER A 160 10.94 -31.80 11.76
C SER A 160 10.78 -32.00 13.27
N GLY A 161 10.57 -30.90 14.00
CA GLY A 161 10.50 -30.87 15.45
C GLY A 161 11.85 -30.96 16.17
N GLU A 162 12.96 -31.04 15.44
CA GLU A 162 14.30 -31.31 16.01
C GLU A 162 15.17 -30.05 16.16
N GLU A 163 14.82 -28.97 15.47
CA GLU A 163 15.57 -27.72 15.44
C GLU A 163 14.81 -26.58 16.13
N ILE A 164 15.34 -25.36 16.10
CA ILE A 164 14.57 -24.20 16.55
C ILE A 164 13.52 -23.90 15.47
N GLU A 165 12.26 -24.01 15.85
CA GLU A 165 11.12 -23.75 14.97
C GLU A 165 10.31 -22.58 15.54
N ILE A 166 10.16 -21.53 14.73
CA ILE A 166 9.45 -20.32 15.12
C ILE A 166 8.19 -20.22 14.28
N TYR A 167 7.03 -20.18 14.93
CA TYR A 167 5.74 -20.02 14.28
C TYR A 167 5.20 -18.63 14.58
N THR A 168 4.61 -18.00 13.57
CA THR A 168 4.06 -16.64 13.67
C THR A 168 2.62 -16.62 13.23
N ASP A 169 1.79 -15.88 13.96
CA ASP A 169 0.40 -15.64 13.55
C ASP A 169 -0.07 -14.24 13.97
N GLY A 170 -1.16 -13.79 13.37
CA GLY A 170 -1.81 -12.55 13.68
C GLY A 170 -3.32 -12.64 13.47
N SER A 171 -4.06 -12.05 14.39
CA SER A 171 -5.51 -12.14 14.47
C SER A 171 -6.14 -10.75 14.53
N LYS A 172 -7.34 -10.63 13.96
CA LYS A 172 -8.19 -9.44 14.08
C LYS A 172 -9.60 -9.86 14.46
N ILE A 173 -10.05 -9.46 15.65
CA ILE A 173 -11.37 -9.80 16.21
C ILE A 173 -11.99 -8.51 16.75
N ASN A 174 -13.22 -8.18 16.34
CA ASN A 174 -13.95 -6.99 16.80
C ASN A 174 -13.11 -5.69 16.69
N ASP A 175 -12.42 -5.52 15.57
CA ASP A 175 -11.45 -4.43 15.31
C ASP A 175 -10.22 -4.38 16.23
N GLN A 176 -10.07 -5.33 17.14
CA GLN A 176 -8.87 -5.49 17.96
C GLN A 176 -7.88 -6.40 17.24
N VAL A 177 -6.60 -6.03 17.28
CA VAL A 177 -5.58 -6.61 16.41
C VAL A 177 -4.38 -7.08 17.22
N GLY A 178 -4.03 -8.36 17.09
CA GLY A 178 -2.95 -9.00 17.83
C GLY A 178 -2.00 -9.76 16.92
N ALA A 179 -0.75 -9.89 17.35
CA ALA A 179 0.25 -10.75 16.71
C ALA A 179 0.97 -11.57 17.78
N ALA A 180 1.45 -12.75 17.39
CA ALA A 180 2.19 -13.64 18.27
C ALA A 180 3.29 -14.37 17.52
N ILE A 181 4.34 -14.71 18.27
CA ILE A 181 5.30 -15.72 17.90
C ILE A 181 5.38 -16.77 19.00
N VAL A 182 5.67 -18.00 18.61
CA VAL A 182 5.99 -19.13 19.48
C VAL A 182 7.22 -19.81 18.96
N VAL A 183 8.05 -20.29 19.87
CA VAL A 183 9.32 -20.92 19.56
C VAL A 183 9.34 -22.29 20.22
N PHE A 184 9.60 -23.29 19.39
CA PHE A 184 9.75 -24.67 19.79
C PHE A 184 11.19 -25.12 19.60
N TYR A 185 11.65 -25.99 20.50
CA TYR A 185 12.89 -26.73 20.36
C TYR A 185 12.67 -28.15 20.87
N TYR A 186 12.96 -29.17 20.05
CA TYR A 186 12.59 -30.56 20.34
C TYR A 186 11.10 -30.74 20.66
N ASN A 187 10.21 -30.11 19.88
CA ASN A 187 8.75 -30.08 20.08
C ASN A 187 8.28 -29.53 21.44
N ALA A 188 9.16 -28.93 22.24
CA ALA A 188 8.81 -28.25 23.47
C ALA A 188 8.73 -26.75 23.23
N GLU A 189 7.64 -26.10 23.67
CA GLU A 189 7.55 -24.64 23.66
C GLU A 189 8.57 -24.08 24.65
N ILE A 190 9.55 -23.32 24.12
CA ILE A 190 10.62 -22.70 24.93
C ILE A 190 10.42 -21.20 25.11
N PHE A 191 9.67 -20.56 24.22
CA PHE A 191 9.43 -19.12 24.26
C PHE A 191 8.14 -18.78 23.51
N ASN A 192 7.44 -17.76 24.00
CA ASN A 192 6.36 -17.11 23.28
C ASN A 192 6.42 -15.60 23.52
N LYS A 193 5.96 -14.83 22.53
CA LYS A 193 5.79 -13.39 22.67
C LYS A 193 4.53 -12.99 21.93
N THR A 194 3.72 -12.17 22.57
CA THR A 194 2.52 -11.59 21.97
C THR A 194 2.60 -10.09 22.00
N ILE A 195 2.01 -9.42 21.02
CA ILE A 195 1.87 -7.97 21.05
C ILE A 195 0.47 -7.54 20.61
N ARG A 196 -0.02 -6.48 21.23
CA ARG A 196 -1.23 -5.76 20.79
C ARG A 196 -0.85 -4.66 19.80
N LEU A 197 -1.40 -4.73 18.59
CA LEU A 197 -1.28 -3.65 17.60
C LEU A 197 -2.40 -2.64 17.78
N SER A 198 -2.35 -1.48 17.14
CA SER A 198 -3.48 -0.55 17.11
C SER A 198 -4.71 -1.16 16.39
N ASP A 199 -5.91 -0.75 16.78
CA ASP A 199 -7.20 -1.28 16.25
C ASP A 199 -7.37 -1.06 14.75
N PHE A 200 -6.75 0.00 14.25
CA PHE A 200 -6.76 0.28 12.82
C PHE A 200 -5.84 -0.67 12.05
N ALA A 201 -4.94 -1.41 12.69
CA ALA A 201 -4.00 -2.27 11.98
C ALA A 201 -4.72 -3.31 11.09
N THR A 202 -4.07 -3.65 9.98
CA THR A 202 -4.57 -4.65 9.04
C THR A 202 -4.04 -6.04 9.40
N VAL A 203 -4.76 -7.09 8.97
CA VAL A 203 -4.26 -8.48 9.12
C VAL A 203 -2.92 -8.67 8.42
N TYR A 204 -2.67 -7.98 7.31
CA TYR A 204 -1.34 -8.05 6.68
C TYR A 204 -0.23 -7.47 7.58
N GLN A 205 -0.50 -6.36 8.28
CA GLN A 205 0.46 -5.73 9.19
C GLN A 205 0.77 -6.59 10.42
N THR A 206 -0.18 -7.43 10.88
CA THR A 206 0.11 -8.39 11.96
C THR A 206 1.08 -9.47 11.51
N LYS A 207 0.95 -9.96 10.27
CA LYS A 207 1.84 -10.97 9.71
C LYS A 207 3.26 -10.42 9.50
N VAL A 208 3.38 -9.21 8.96
CA VAL A 208 4.68 -8.50 8.86
C VAL A 208 5.30 -8.29 10.24
N THR A 209 4.48 -7.91 11.22
CA THR A 209 4.90 -7.74 12.61
C THR A 209 5.37 -9.04 13.26
N GLY A 210 4.73 -10.16 12.95
CA GLY A 210 5.18 -11.49 13.39
C GLY A 210 6.61 -11.78 12.94
N ILE A 211 6.93 -11.51 11.67
CA ILE A 211 8.31 -11.66 11.17
C ILE A 211 9.29 -10.73 11.88
N GLN A 212 8.92 -9.48 12.13
CA GLN A 212 9.78 -8.55 12.88
C GLN A 212 10.03 -9.03 14.32
N MET A 213 9.00 -9.55 14.99
CA MET A 213 9.15 -10.16 16.32
C MET A 213 10.06 -11.39 16.28
N THR A 214 9.97 -12.21 15.23
CA THR A 214 10.86 -13.35 15.02
C THR A 214 12.30 -12.87 14.88
N LEU A 215 12.56 -11.85 14.06
CA LEU A 215 13.92 -11.31 13.87
C LEU A 215 14.47 -10.70 15.16
N GLU A 216 13.65 -9.99 15.92
CA GLU A 216 14.02 -9.52 17.27
C GLU A 216 14.44 -10.70 18.16
N PHE A 217 13.68 -11.80 18.17
CA PHE A 217 14.07 -13.00 18.93
C PHE A 217 15.37 -13.63 18.42
N ILE A 218 15.52 -13.79 17.10
CA ILE A 218 16.73 -14.35 16.48
C ILE A 218 17.98 -13.52 16.79
N SER A 219 17.84 -12.21 16.97
CA SER A 219 18.97 -11.35 17.38
C SER A 219 19.49 -11.65 18.79
N THR A 220 18.67 -12.28 19.66
CA THR A 220 19.02 -12.57 21.06
C THR A 220 19.64 -13.95 21.28
N ILE A 221 19.60 -14.83 20.29
CA ILE A 221 20.14 -16.19 20.38
C ILE A 221 21.55 -16.28 19.79
N GLU A 222 22.29 -17.30 20.22
CA GLU A 222 23.66 -17.55 19.79
C GLU A 222 23.77 -17.84 18.27
N PRO A 223 24.95 -17.62 17.64
CA PRO A 223 25.14 -17.79 16.20
C PRO A 223 24.90 -19.21 15.66
N TRP A 224 25.20 -20.24 16.45
CA TRP A 224 25.34 -21.63 15.96
C TRP A 224 24.01 -22.36 15.73
N ASN A 225 22.89 -21.64 15.74
CA ASN A 225 21.56 -22.23 15.66
C ASN A 225 21.02 -22.24 14.22
N LYS A 226 20.51 -23.41 13.80
CA LYS A 226 19.62 -23.52 12.65
C LYS A 226 18.19 -23.21 13.07
N ILE A 227 17.57 -22.28 12.35
CA ILE A 227 16.31 -21.64 12.73
C ILE A 227 15.35 -21.72 11.54
N ASN A 228 14.24 -22.41 11.76
CA ASN A 228 13.17 -22.57 10.79
C ASN A 228 12.01 -21.63 11.17
N LEU A 229 11.70 -20.67 10.29
CA LEU A 229 10.57 -19.76 10.45
C LEU A 229 9.38 -20.28 9.64
N TYR A 230 8.29 -20.58 10.33
CA TYR A 230 7.01 -21.01 9.78
C TYR A 230 5.97 -19.89 9.84
N THR A 231 5.28 -19.68 8.72
CA THR A 231 4.11 -18.81 8.65
C THR A 231 3.09 -19.34 7.65
N ASP A 232 1.82 -19.06 7.92
CA ASP A 232 0.73 -19.31 7.00
C ASP A 232 0.50 -18.16 5.99
N SER A 233 1.18 -17.02 6.18
CA SER A 233 0.98 -15.83 5.35
C SER A 233 1.77 -15.88 4.05
N LEU A 234 1.18 -16.49 3.03
CA LEU A 234 1.74 -16.50 1.67
C LEU A 234 2.02 -15.07 1.16
N SER A 235 1.16 -14.11 1.51
CA SER A 235 1.31 -12.71 1.07
C SER A 235 2.59 -12.02 1.56
N VAL A 236 3.08 -12.35 2.75
CA VAL A 236 4.34 -11.79 3.28
C VAL A 236 5.52 -12.44 2.58
N PHE A 237 5.46 -13.74 2.38
CA PHE A 237 6.51 -14.50 1.70
C PHE A 237 6.63 -14.17 0.21
N GLU A 238 5.52 -13.96 -0.49
CA GLU A 238 5.54 -13.43 -1.86
C GLU A 238 6.19 -12.04 -1.90
N ALA A 239 5.91 -11.17 -0.92
CA ALA A 239 6.54 -9.87 -0.83
C ALA A 239 8.06 -9.96 -0.57
N LEU A 240 8.50 -10.92 0.25
CA LEU A 240 9.91 -11.19 0.51
C LEU A 240 10.64 -11.82 -0.70
N ASN A 241 9.96 -12.69 -1.45
CA ASN A 241 10.50 -13.31 -2.66
C ASN A 241 10.53 -12.34 -3.86
N THR A 242 9.73 -11.28 -3.83
CA THR A 242 9.69 -10.30 -4.93
C THR A 242 11.01 -9.54 -5.02
N PHE A 243 11.73 -9.63 -6.14
CA PHE A 243 13.05 -8.99 -6.33
C PHE A 243 13.06 -7.47 -6.08
N LYS A 244 12.07 -6.75 -6.60
CA LYS A 244 11.91 -5.30 -6.39
C LYS A 244 10.73 -5.00 -5.48
N THR A 245 10.99 -4.41 -4.31
CA THR A 245 9.93 -3.99 -3.39
C THR A 245 9.78 -2.46 -3.39
N SER A 246 8.54 -1.99 -3.32
CA SER A 246 8.23 -0.58 -3.04
C SER A 246 7.87 -0.33 -1.58
N LYS A 247 7.81 -1.39 -0.76
CA LYS A 247 7.44 -1.30 0.66
C LYS A 247 8.71 -1.24 1.53
N GLN A 248 8.85 -0.15 2.28
CA GLN A 248 10.00 0.08 3.16
C GLN A 248 10.15 -1.00 4.23
N GLU A 249 9.05 -1.44 4.86
CA GLU A 249 9.10 -2.48 5.92
C GLU A 249 9.59 -3.82 5.40
N ILE A 250 9.20 -4.19 4.17
CA ILE A 250 9.66 -5.44 3.55
C ILE A 250 11.14 -5.36 3.20
N LEU A 251 11.61 -4.21 2.71
CA LEU A 251 13.05 -4.01 2.46
C LEU A 251 13.88 -4.12 3.74
N ALA A 252 13.41 -3.51 4.83
CA ALA A 252 14.06 -3.62 6.14
C ALA A 252 14.15 -5.09 6.59
N ILE A 253 13.04 -5.84 6.53
CA ILE A 253 13.02 -7.28 6.88
C ILE A 253 14.00 -8.09 6.03
N LYS A 254 14.11 -7.82 4.72
CA LYS A 254 15.07 -8.49 3.86
C LYS A 254 16.51 -8.25 4.31
N ASN A 255 16.84 -6.99 4.59
CA ASN A 255 18.17 -6.61 5.04
C ASN A 255 18.50 -7.24 6.39
N ASP A 256 17.54 -7.26 7.32
CA ASP A 256 17.71 -7.88 8.63
C ASP A 256 17.93 -9.40 8.51
N ILE A 257 17.16 -10.10 7.66
CA ILE A 257 17.35 -11.53 7.39
C ILE A 257 18.75 -11.79 6.83
N LEU A 258 19.21 -10.99 5.88
CA LEU A 258 20.51 -11.17 5.24
C LEU A 258 21.66 -10.91 6.20
N GLU A 259 21.55 -9.87 7.03
CA GLU A 259 22.56 -9.56 8.03
C GLU A 259 22.67 -10.71 9.04
N MET A 260 21.54 -11.19 9.54
CA MET A 260 21.51 -12.32 10.48
C MET A 260 21.97 -13.63 9.82
N SER A 261 21.72 -13.81 8.52
CA SER A 261 22.13 -14.99 7.76
C SER A 261 23.66 -15.12 7.58
N LYS A 262 24.44 -14.08 7.92
CA LYS A 262 25.91 -14.17 7.96
C LYS A 262 26.43 -15.05 9.09
N GLU A 263 25.69 -15.11 10.19
CA GLU A 263 26.09 -15.82 11.40
C GLU A 263 25.18 -17.01 11.71
N LYS A 264 23.91 -16.95 11.29
CA LYS A 264 22.86 -17.91 11.63
C LYS A 264 22.27 -18.56 10.38
N SER A 265 21.82 -19.80 10.47
CA SER A 265 21.11 -20.46 9.37
C SER A 265 19.62 -20.24 9.51
N ILE A 266 19.05 -19.30 8.75
CA ILE A 266 17.62 -18.95 8.77
C ILE A 266 16.94 -19.48 7.51
N THR A 267 15.93 -20.32 7.68
CA THR A 267 15.13 -20.90 6.59
C THR A 267 13.65 -20.55 6.77
N LEU A 268 12.98 -20.20 5.67
CA LEU A 268 11.58 -19.77 5.68
C LEU A 268 10.70 -20.84 5.03
N HIS A 269 9.63 -21.21 5.72
CA HIS A 269 8.75 -22.31 5.33
C HIS A 269 7.29 -21.87 5.38
N TRP A 270 6.60 -21.98 4.24
CA TRP A 270 5.18 -21.71 4.18
C TRP A 270 4.41 -22.97 4.56
N ILE A 271 3.50 -22.81 5.52
CA ILE A 271 2.58 -23.87 5.95
C ILE A 271 1.13 -23.45 5.69
N GLN A 272 0.25 -24.43 5.58
CA GLN A 272 -1.16 -24.15 5.38
C GLN A 272 -1.84 -23.96 6.74
N ALA A 273 -2.59 -22.86 6.88
CA ALA A 273 -3.41 -22.60 8.06
C ALA A 273 -4.44 -23.71 8.30
N HIS A 274 -4.74 -23.97 9.58
CA HIS A 274 -5.81 -24.88 10.03
C HIS A 274 -5.69 -26.31 9.51
N THR A 275 -4.47 -26.82 9.41
CA THR A 275 -4.19 -28.22 9.00
C THR A 275 -3.88 -29.16 10.15
N GLY A 276 -4.06 -28.74 11.40
CA GLY A 276 -3.76 -29.56 12.59
C GLY A 276 -2.31 -29.51 13.05
N ILE A 277 -1.49 -28.58 12.54
CA ILE A 277 -0.14 -28.33 13.07
C ILE A 277 -0.29 -27.62 14.40
N GLN A 278 -0.05 -28.34 15.50
CA GLN A 278 -0.32 -27.89 16.86
C GLN A 278 0.45 -26.60 17.21
N GLU A 279 1.68 -26.47 16.74
CA GLU A 279 2.55 -25.32 16.98
C GLU A 279 1.99 -24.06 16.31
N ASN A 280 1.47 -24.19 15.07
CA ASN A 280 0.82 -23.11 14.36
C ASN A 280 -0.52 -22.72 15.01
N GLU A 281 -1.30 -23.70 15.47
CA GLU A 281 -2.54 -23.44 16.22
C GLU A 281 -2.29 -22.75 17.56
N THR A 282 -1.14 -23.03 18.18
CA THR A 282 -0.69 -22.35 19.40
C THR A 282 -0.39 -20.88 19.12
N ALA A 283 0.30 -20.58 18.00
CA ALA A 283 0.53 -19.22 17.54
C ALA A 283 -0.80 -18.46 17.29
N ASP A 284 -1.76 -19.09 16.60
CA ASP A 284 -3.11 -18.53 16.37
C ASP A 284 -3.83 -18.20 17.68
N SER A 285 -3.82 -19.16 18.62
CA SER A 285 -4.41 -19.00 19.95
C SER A 285 -3.81 -17.82 20.71
N TYR A 286 -2.48 -17.67 20.70
CA TYR A 286 -1.82 -16.54 21.32
C TYR A 286 -2.10 -15.22 20.60
N ALA A 287 -2.16 -15.21 19.27
CA ALA A 287 -2.52 -14.01 18.50
C ALA A 287 -3.95 -13.55 18.83
N LYS A 288 -4.90 -14.50 18.99
CA LYS A 288 -6.27 -14.22 19.44
C LYS A 288 -6.29 -13.65 20.87
N LYS A 289 -5.54 -14.24 21.80
CA LYS A 289 -5.39 -13.71 23.17
C LYS A 289 -4.75 -12.32 23.19
N ALA A 290 -3.86 -12.03 22.25
CA ALA A 290 -3.23 -10.73 22.15
C ALA A 290 -4.24 -9.63 21.81
N THR A 291 -5.31 -9.93 21.05
CA THR A 291 -6.34 -8.92 20.67
C THR A 291 -7.00 -8.27 21.88
N ILE A 292 -7.26 -9.03 22.95
CA ILE A 292 -7.96 -8.53 24.16
C ILE A 292 -7.05 -7.83 25.16
N ARG A 293 -5.73 -7.73 24.89
CA ARG A 293 -4.82 -7.01 25.78
C ARG A 293 -5.18 -5.52 25.81
N PRO A 294 -5.17 -4.88 27.00
CA PRO A 294 -5.64 -3.51 27.16
C PRO A 294 -4.68 -2.47 26.60
N ASN A 295 -3.37 -2.76 26.60
CA ASN A 295 -2.35 -1.82 26.17
C ASN A 295 -1.94 -2.07 24.72
N ILE A 296 -1.90 -1.02 23.90
CA ILE A 296 -1.37 -1.08 22.53
C ILE A 296 0.15 -0.94 22.60
N GLU A 297 0.86 -1.99 22.19
CA GLU A 297 2.32 -2.05 22.20
C GLU A 297 2.93 -1.57 20.88
N LYS A 298 2.19 -1.69 19.77
CA LYS A 298 2.68 -1.30 18.45
C LYS A 298 1.64 -0.53 17.65
N ILE A 299 2.04 0.62 17.12
CA ILE A 299 1.23 1.44 16.24
C ILE A 299 1.86 1.37 14.84
N PRO A 300 1.36 0.50 13.94
CA PRO A 300 1.88 0.45 12.58
C PRO A 300 1.49 1.71 11.81
N LYS A 301 2.20 1.98 10.71
CA LYS A 301 1.82 3.06 9.79
C LYS A 301 0.45 2.77 9.18
N LYS A 302 -0.35 3.81 8.98
CA LYS A 302 -1.67 3.70 8.34
C LYS A 302 -1.49 3.39 6.86
N SER A 303 -2.22 2.38 6.41
CA SER A 303 -2.27 1.97 5.01
C SER A 303 -2.92 3.05 4.14
N PHE A 304 -2.66 2.96 2.83
CA PHE A 304 -3.26 3.86 1.86
C PHE A 304 -4.81 3.85 1.89
N ASN A 305 -5.42 2.69 2.13
CA ASN A 305 -6.88 2.60 2.20
C ASN A 305 -7.45 3.41 3.38
N GLN A 306 -6.70 3.49 4.48
CA GLN A 306 -7.08 4.26 5.64
C GLN A 306 -6.93 5.75 5.43
N LEU A 307 -5.89 6.18 4.70
CA LEU A 307 -5.77 7.56 4.24
C LEU A 307 -6.98 7.97 3.39
N LYS A 308 -7.41 7.10 2.46
CA LYS A 308 -8.57 7.37 1.59
C LYS A 308 -9.85 7.55 2.41
N ASN A 309 -10.09 6.69 3.40
CA ASN A 309 -11.25 6.79 4.29
C ASN A 309 -11.17 8.02 5.22
N ALA A 310 -9.98 8.36 5.69
CA ALA A 310 -9.78 9.54 6.52
C ALA A 310 -10.06 10.84 5.75
N ILE A 311 -9.68 10.91 4.47
CA ILE A 311 -9.94 12.05 3.59
C ILE A 311 -11.43 12.14 3.21
N SER A 312 -12.13 11.01 3.01
CA SER A 312 -13.58 11.05 2.71
C SER A 312 -14.45 11.49 3.88
N ASN A 313 -13.93 11.41 5.11
CA ASN A 313 -14.61 11.78 6.35
C ASN A 313 -14.20 13.20 6.85
N VAL A 314 -13.69 14.04 5.94
CA VAL A 314 -13.43 15.48 6.13
C VAL A 314 -14.34 16.25 5.21
#